data_AF-A0A3M1UEL2-F1
#
_entry.id   AF-A0A3M1UEL2-F1
#
_cell.length_a   1.000
_cell.length_b   1.000
_cell.length_c   1.000
_cell.angle_alpha   90.00
_cell.angle_beta   90.00
_cell.angle_gamma   90.00
#
_symmetry.space_group_name_H-M   'P 1'
#
loop_
_entity.id
_entity.type
_entity.pdbx_description
1 polymer ?
#
loop_
_entity_poly.entity_id
_entity_poly.type
_entity_poly.pdbx_seq_one_letter_code
_entity_poly.pdbx_strand_id
1 'polypeptide(L)'
;MKANNLRPFQAKVWEKLAQDTLLPRPELDQLSIKEVETLLRDPLGPTSVVRYKRPIAEEWLVQIPFLQLIREFLLMVEQAGEMKLTPKGNLNRKTCHELYGKGLVKDEHIETGWIKLNKEEDSMVLQNVKILSIMAGLVKKRKNKLSLTARGTKLLAEDAREALFKRIFELNYSEFNLGYHDAYPEQAAAQRRFGYFLYLLVKYGEEMRPLDVYIEKYLQAFPDDLYPFGNRQDAKGSLTSCYWVRIFKRFLLYYGFIDYTTNLVRGVFERDIKLKTTALFRGVFELKP
;
A
#
# COMPACT_ATOMS: atom_id res chain seq x y z
N MET A 1 -24.61 -12.01 53.53
CA MET A 1 -25.14 -11.66 52.19
C MET A 1 -24.23 -10.64 51.53
N LYS A 2 -23.66 -10.94 50.35
CA LYS A 2 -23.12 -10.02 49.29
C LYS A 2 -21.97 -10.69 48.52
N ALA A 3 -22.29 -11.72 47.73
CA ALA A 3 -21.36 -12.24 46.71
C ALA A 3 -22.05 -12.59 45.37
N ASN A 4 -23.38 -12.56 45.31
CA ASN A 4 -24.14 -13.02 44.12
C ASN A 4 -24.66 -11.92 43.18
N ASN A 5 -24.49 -10.63 43.51
CA ASN A 5 -24.98 -9.52 42.68
C ASN A 5 -23.93 -8.89 41.74
N LEU A 6 -22.67 -9.34 41.79
CA LEU A 6 -21.60 -8.79 40.95
C LEU A 6 -21.63 -9.32 39.51
N ARG A 7 -21.98 -10.60 39.32
CA ARG A 7 -21.98 -11.24 37.99
C ARG A 7 -22.99 -10.63 37.00
N PRO A 8 -24.25 -10.37 37.38
CA PRO A 8 -25.22 -9.72 36.46
C PRO A 8 -24.89 -8.26 36.17
N PHE A 9 -24.32 -7.54 37.16
CA PHE A 9 -23.89 -6.15 36.97
C PHE A 9 -22.68 -6.07 36.03
N GLN A 10 -21.67 -6.92 36.24
CA GLN A 10 -20.52 -7.05 35.34
C GLN A 10 -20.96 -7.43 33.93
N ALA A 11 -21.88 -8.38 33.77
CA ALA A 11 -22.41 -8.76 32.46
C ALA A 11 -23.08 -7.58 31.73
N LYS A 12 -23.90 -6.78 32.43
CA LYS A 12 -24.52 -5.57 31.85
C LYS A 12 -23.48 -4.50 31.48
N VAL A 13 -22.43 -4.34 32.28
CA VAL A 13 -21.32 -3.42 31.95
C VAL A 13 -20.58 -3.90 30.71
N TRP A 14 -20.26 -5.19 30.60
CA TRP A 14 -19.61 -5.76 29.41
C TRP A 14 -20.48 -5.68 28.17
N GLU A 15 -21.78 -5.92 28.29
CA GLU A 15 -22.74 -5.78 27.18
C GLU A 15 -22.83 -4.33 26.70
N LYS A 16 -22.91 -3.37 27.63
CA LYS A 16 -22.91 -1.94 27.29
C LYS A 16 -21.59 -1.51 26.63
N LEU A 17 -20.44 -1.93 27.18
CA LEU A 17 -19.14 -1.64 26.58
C LEU A 17 -19.03 -2.26 25.17
N ALA A 18 -19.56 -3.46 24.96
CA ALA A 18 -19.60 -4.08 23.65
C ALA A 18 -20.50 -3.29 22.67
N GLN A 19 -21.67 -2.83 23.11
CA GLN A 19 -22.55 -1.99 22.29
C GLN A 19 -21.91 -0.63 21.95
N ASP A 20 -21.21 -0.01 22.90
CA ASP A 20 -20.50 1.27 22.70
C ASP A 20 -19.36 1.17 21.65
N THR A 21 -18.82 -0.04 21.39
CA THR A 21 -17.83 -0.24 20.32
C THR A 21 -18.42 -0.26 18.91
N LEU A 22 -19.75 -0.36 18.79
CA LEU A 22 -20.48 -0.40 17.52
C LEU A 22 -21.03 0.97 17.10
N LEU A 23 -20.99 1.96 17.99
CA LEU A 23 -21.49 3.30 17.71
C LEU A 23 -20.45 4.11 16.91
N PRO A 24 -20.87 4.80 15.82
CA PRO A 24 -20.04 5.76 15.09
C PRO A 24 -19.47 6.86 15.98
N ARG A 25 -18.22 7.24 15.74
CA ARG A 25 -17.51 8.27 16.51
C ARG A 25 -16.95 9.37 15.62
N PRO A 26 -17.20 10.67 15.92
CA PRO A 26 -16.64 11.77 15.15
C PRO A 26 -15.11 11.74 15.04
N GLU A 27 -14.41 11.38 16.11
CA GLU A 27 -12.94 11.28 16.15
C GLU A 27 -12.38 10.12 15.29
N LEU A 28 -13.22 9.13 14.95
CA LEU A 28 -12.91 8.04 14.02
C LEU A 28 -13.55 8.28 12.65
N ASP A 29 -13.87 9.54 12.33
CA ASP A 29 -14.48 9.96 11.08
C ASP A 29 -15.80 9.21 10.78
N GLN A 30 -16.64 9.05 11.81
CA GLN A 30 -17.92 8.34 11.80
C GLN A 30 -17.81 6.81 11.70
N LEU A 31 -16.63 6.24 11.92
CA LEU A 31 -16.50 4.81 12.13
C LEU A 31 -16.71 4.44 13.60
N SER A 32 -17.19 3.24 13.83
CA SER A 32 -17.18 2.61 15.15
C SER A 32 -15.79 2.03 15.46
N ILE A 33 -15.52 1.75 16.74
CA ILE A 33 -14.27 1.08 17.14
C ILE A 33 -14.16 -0.26 16.41
N LYS A 34 -15.27 -0.99 16.26
CA LYS A 34 -15.28 -2.30 15.60
C LYS A 34 -14.89 -2.23 14.14
N GLU A 35 -15.34 -1.20 13.44
CA GLU A 35 -15.00 -0.98 12.03
C GLU A 35 -13.53 -0.58 11.88
N VAL A 36 -13.01 0.28 12.77
CA VAL A 36 -11.58 0.60 12.81
C VAL A 36 -10.75 -0.66 13.08
N GLU A 37 -11.06 -1.45 14.11
CA GLU A 37 -10.37 -2.73 14.37
C GLU A 37 -10.36 -3.64 13.15
N THR A 38 -11.47 -3.69 12.42
CA THR A 38 -11.59 -4.49 11.20
C THR A 38 -10.70 -3.94 10.09
N LEU A 39 -10.70 -2.62 9.86
CA LEU A 39 -9.82 -1.96 8.88
C LEU A 39 -8.34 -2.19 9.18
N LEU A 40 -7.95 -2.25 10.45
CA LEU A 40 -6.55 -2.45 10.84
C LEU A 40 -6.08 -3.90 10.67
N ARG A 41 -7.01 -4.86 10.80
CA ARG A 41 -6.69 -6.29 10.70
C ARG A 41 -6.83 -6.82 9.27
N ASP A 42 -7.91 -6.45 8.59
CA ASP A 42 -8.27 -6.95 7.27
C ASP A 42 -8.96 -5.84 6.45
N PRO A 43 -8.17 -4.86 5.93
CA PRO A 43 -8.68 -3.65 5.27
C PRO A 43 -9.71 -3.87 4.17
N LEU A 44 -9.60 -4.98 3.44
CA LEU A 44 -10.41 -5.31 2.26
C LEU A 44 -11.19 -6.62 2.43
N GLY A 45 -11.26 -7.09 3.68
CA GLY A 45 -11.99 -8.27 4.09
C GLY A 45 -13.51 -8.15 3.93
N PRO A 46 -14.22 -9.28 4.02
CA PRO A 46 -15.68 -9.31 3.86
C PRO A 46 -16.43 -8.46 4.88
N THR A 47 -15.86 -8.25 6.08
CA THR A 47 -16.47 -7.43 7.14
C THR A 47 -15.99 -5.98 7.15
N SER A 48 -15.02 -5.62 6.29
CA SER A 48 -14.50 -4.26 6.22
C SER A 48 -15.51 -3.29 5.62
N VAL A 49 -15.41 -2.03 6.04
CA VAL A 49 -16.17 -0.89 5.49
C VAL A 49 -15.64 -0.46 4.12
N VAL A 50 -14.38 -0.78 3.80
CA VAL A 50 -13.83 -0.61 2.45
C VAL A 50 -13.75 -1.97 1.76
N ARG A 51 -14.14 -2.03 0.50
CA ARG A 51 -14.17 -3.27 -0.27
C ARG A 51 -13.66 -3.05 -1.68
N TYR A 52 -13.14 -4.12 -2.29
CA TYR A 52 -13.07 -4.17 -3.74
C TYR A 52 -14.48 -4.18 -4.31
N LYS A 53 -14.68 -3.49 -5.43
CA LYS A 53 -15.84 -3.74 -6.30
C LYS A 53 -15.83 -5.20 -6.75
N ARG A 54 -17.00 -5.83 -6.80
CA ARG A 54 -17.14 -7.27 -7.09
C ARG A 54 -18.05 -7.51 -8.29
N PRO A 55 -17.53 -8.01 -9.43
CA PRO A 55 -16.10 -8.16 -9.76
C PRO A 55 -15.40 -6.80 -9.98
N ILE A 56 -14.06 -6.78 -10.03
CA ILE A 56 -13.34 -5.61 -10.54
C ILE A 56 -13.35 -5.72 -12.06
N ALA A 57 -13.85 -4.71 -12.76
CA ALA A 57 -13.91 -4.77 -14.22
C ALA A 57 -12.50 -4.85 -14.84
N GLU A 58 -12.35 -5.69 -15.87
CA GLU A 58 -11.08 -5.94 -16.55
C GLU A 58 -10.46 -4.66 -17.12
N GLU A 59 -11.29 -3.74 -17.61
CA GLU A 59 -10.88 -2.42 -18.06
C GLU A 59 -10.14 -1.59 -17.00
N TRP A 60 -10.42 -1.79 -15.71
CA TRP A 60 -9.67 -1.15 -14.64
C TRP A 60 -8.37 -1.90 -14.35
N LEU A 61 -8.41 -3.24 -14.32
CA LEU A 61 -7.23 -4.06 -14.05
C LEU A 61 -6.12 -3.85 -15.09
N VAL A 62 -6.47 -3.69 -16.38
CA VAL A 62 -5.49 -3.45 -17.45
C VAL A 62 -4.75 -2.11 -17.27
N GLN A 63 -5.35 -1.16 -16.56
CA GLN A 63 -4.82 0.19 -16.36
C GLN A 63 -3.91 0.32 -15.13
N ILE A 64 -3.87 -0.68 -14.24
CA ILE A 64 -3.05 -0.64 -13.01
C ILE A 64 -1.57 -0.81 -13.37
N PRO A 65 -0.73 0.24 -13.32
CA PRO A 65 0.59 0.18 -13.95
C PRO A 65 1.55 -0.78 -13.23
N PHE A 66 1.54 -0.81 -11.89
CA PHE A 66 2.36 -1.75 -11.13
C PHE A 66 1.95 -3.21 -11.33
N LEU A 67 0.66 -3.49 -11.54
CA LEU A 67 0.18 -4.83 -11.88
C LEU A 67 0.71 -5.25 -13.25
N GLN A 68 0.63 -4.37 -14.26
CA GLN A 68 1.17 -4.65 -15.59
C GLN A 68 2.69 -4.86 -15.52
N LEU A 69 3.41 -4.08 -14.70
CA LEU A 69 4.85 -4.24 -14.54
C LEU A 69 5.23 -5.59 -13.90
N ILE A 70 4.47 -6.05 -12.90
CA ILE A 70 4.64 -7.40 -12.32
C ILE A 70 4.36 -8.46 -13.40
N ARG A 71 3.29 -8.33 -14.19
CA ARG A 71 2.96 -9.28 -15.27
C ARG A 71 4.07 -9.37 -16.31
N GLU A 72 4.59 -8.23 -16.78
CA GLU A 72 5.73 -8.17 -17.71
C GLU A 72 6.96 -8.88 -17.12
N PHE A 73 7.27 -8.66 -15.85
CA PHE A 73 8.36 -9.36 -15.17
C PHE A 73 8.15 -10.88 -15.14
N LEU A 74 6.94 -11.35 -14.82
CA LEU A 74 6.62 -12.77 -14.79
C LEU A 74 6.71 -13.41 -16.19
N LEU A 75 6.25 -12.72 -17.24
CA LEU A 75 6.39 -13.16 -18.62
C LEU A 75 7.86 -13.28 -19.02
N MET A 76 8.72 -12.32 -18.64
CA MET A 76 10.16 -12.42 -18.90
C MET A 76 10.79 -13.62 -18.17
N VAL A 77 10.35 -13.93 -16.95
CA VAL A 77 10.81 -15.11 -16.20
C VAL A 77 10.33 -16.41 -16.86
N GLU A 78 9.07 -16.45 -17.32
CA GLU A 78 8.50 -17.58 -18.03
C GLU A 78 9.25 -17.87 -19.33
N GLN A 79 9.43 -16.85 -20.18
CA GLN A 79 10.14 -16.96 -21.46
C GLN A 79 11.59 -17.41 -21.29
N ALA A 80 12.26 -16.98 -20.21
CA ALA A 80 13.61 -17.42 -19.92
C ALA A 80 13.68 -18.87 -19.39
N GLY A 81 12.59 -19.41 -18.86
CA GLY A 81 12.51 -20.67 -18.09
C GLY A 81 13.27 -20.60 -16.75
N GLU A 82 14.57 -20.30 -16.82
CA GLU A 82 15.42 -19.97 -15.68
C GLU A 82 16.20 -18.66 -15.94
N MET A 83 15.63 -17.54 -15.50
CA MET A 83 16.26 -16.22 -15.62
C MET A 83 17.51 -16.13 -14.71
N LYS A 84 18.69 -15.92 -15.29
CA LYS A 84 19.93 -15.73 -14.54
C LYS A 84 19.96 -14.37 -13.81
N LEU A 85 20.32 -14.42 -12.52
CA LEU A 85 20.63 -13.25 -11.72
C LEU A 85 22.13 -12.93 -11.77
N THR A 86 22.50 -11.70 -11.40
CA THR A 86 23.90 -11.33 -11.15
C THR A 86 24.46 -12.09 -9.95
N PRO A 87 25.78 -12.17 -9.73
CA PRO A 87 26.35 -12.85 -8.56
C PRO A 87 25.80 -12.38 -7.21
N LYS A 88 25.35 -11.11 -7.11
CA LYS A 88 24.71 -10.55 -5.91
C LYS A 88 23.23 -10.95 -5.75
N GLY A 89 22.67 -11.68 -6.72
CA GLY A 89 21.25 -12.03 -6.74
C GLY A 89 20.32 -10.93 -7.25
N ASN A 90 20.87 -9.96 -7.96
CA ASN A 90 20.07 -8.90 -8.60
C ASN A 90 19.65 -9.31 -10.01
N LEU A 91 18.57 -8.71 -10.53
CA LEU A 91 18.21 -8.73 -11.93
C LEU A 91 19.42 -8.26 -12.74
N ASN A 92 19.67 -8.95 -13.85
CA ASN A 92 20.76 -8.56 -14.74
C ASN A 92 20.38 -7.24 -15.46
N ARG A 93 21.40 -6.53 -15.96
CA ARG A 93 21.23 -5.22 -16.59
C ARG A 93 20.23 -5.26 -17.75
N LYS A 94 20.25 -6.30 -18.59
CA LYS A 94 19.31 -6.42 -19.72
C LYS A 94 17.87 -6.44 -19.22
N THR A 95 17.56 -7.28 -18.23
CA THR A 95 16.23 -7.35 -17.63
C THR A 95 15.82 -6.02 -17.00
N CYS A 96 16.72 -5.32 -16.29
CA CYS A 96 16.39 -4.00 -15.73
C CYS A 96 16.01 -2.98 -16.82
N HIS A 97 16.81 -2.89 -17.87
CA HIS A 97 16.58 -1.96 -18.98
C HIS A 97 15.30 -2.28 -19.75
N GLU A 98 15.06 -3.57 -20.01
CA GLU A 98 13.88 -4.02 -20.74
C GLU A 98 12.59 -3.78 -19.93
N LEU A 99 12.60 -4.10 -18.63
CA LEU A 99 11.44 -3.96 -17.77
C LEU A 99 11.13 -2.49 -17.45
N TYR A 100 12.14 -1.68 -17.12
CA TYR A 100 11.95 -0.25 -16.88
C TYR A 100 11.57 0.49 -18.18
N GLY A 101 12.14 0.06 -19.31
CA GLY A 101 11.84 0.60 -20.65
C GLY A 101 10.38 0.45 -21.09
N LYS A 102 9.57 -0.37 -20.40
CA LYS A 102 8.12 -0.43 -20.60
C LYS A 102 7.41 0.88 -20.20
N GLY A 103 8.04 1.72 -19.38
CA GLY A 103 7.50 3.04 -19.00
C GLY A 103 6.24 2.98 -18.14
N LEU A 104 5.94 1.83 -17.53
CA LEU A 104 4.69 1.61 -16.76
C LEU A 104 4.72 2.32 -15.41
N VAL A 105 5.84 2.27 -14.69
CA VAL A 105 6.03 2.93 -13.40
C VAL A 105 7.38 3.60 -13.39
N LYS A 106 7.38 4.88 -13.04
CA LYS A 106 8.55 5.75 -13.09
C LYS A 106 9.22 5.88 -11.73
N ASP A 107 10.54 5.99 -11.74
CA ASP A 107 11.35 6.31 -10.56
C ASP A 107 11.90 7.73 -10.70
N GLU A 108 11.55 8.63 -9.79
CA GLU A 108 11.84 10.06 -9.90
C GLU A 108 13.32 10.37 -10.13
N HIS A 109 14.23 9.71 -9.42
CA HIS A 109 15.67 9.95 -9.57
C HIS A 109 16.21 9.49 -10.93
N ILE A 110 15.58 8.50 -11.55
CA ILE A 110 15.91 8.06 -12.90
C ILE A 110 15.37 9.06 -13.92
N GLU A 111 14.09 9.44 -13.78
CA GLU A 111 13.44 10.38 -14.72
C GLU A 111 14.07 11.77 -14.70
N THR A 112 14.55 12.23 -13.55
CA THR A 112 15.25 13.52 -13.40
C THR A 112 16.73 13.46 -13.83
N GLY A 113 17.25 12.28 -14.16
CA GLY A 113 18.65 12.07 -14.53
C GLY A 113 19.64 12.11 -13.37
N TRP A 114 19.17 12.15 -12.12
CA TRP A 114 20.03 12.11 -10.93
C TRP A 114 20.73 10.75 -10.79
N ILE A 115 20.06 9.68 -11.19
CA ILE A 115 20.58 8.32 -11.21
C ILE A 115 20.43 7.76 -12.62
N LYS A 116 21.49 7.16 -13.16
CA LYS A 116 21.43 6.39 -14.39
C LYS A 116 21.17 4.92 -14.06
N LEU A 117 20.12 4.34 -14.66
CA LEU A 117 19.80 2.92 -14.50
C LEU A 117 20.91 2.02 -15.07
N ASN A 118 21.73 1.43 -14.21
CA ASN A 118 22.80 0.49 -14.60
C ASN A 118 22.64 -0.90 -13.95
N LYS A 119 22.03 -0.94 -12.75
CA LYS A 119 21.77 -2.15 -11.95
C LYS A 119 20.42 -2.04 -11.24
N GLU A 120 19.89 -3.16 -10.76
CA GLU A 120 18.58 -3.20 -10.06
C GLU A 120 18.50 -2.21 -8.87
N GLU A 121 19.59 -2.09 -8.10
CA GLU A 121 19.67 -1.18 -6.94
C GLU A 121 19.43 0.30 -7.28
N ASP A 122 19.58 0.67 -8.56
CA ASP A 122 19.35 2.05 -9.02
C ASP A 122 17.84 2.37 -9.17
N SER A 123 16.96 1.37 -9.09
CA SER A 123 15.50 1.54 -9.17
C SER A 123 14.79 0.87 -7.99
N MET A 124 14.08 1.67 -7.19
CA MET A 124 13.26 1.16 -6.10
C MET A 124 12.08 0.34 -6.64
N VAL A 125 11.52 0.76 -7.78
CA VAL A 125 10.42 0.08 -8.47
C VAL A 125 10.81 -1.35 -8.87
N LEU A 126 11.96 -1.53 -9.53
CA LEU A 126 12.41 -2.85 -9.97
C LEU A 126 12.73 -3.79 -8.80
N GLN A 127 13.32 -3.25 -7.73
CA GLN A 127 13.53 -4.00 -6.49
C GLN A 127 12.20 -4.48 -5.91
N ASN A 128 11.20 -3.60 -5.83
CA ASN A 128 9.87 -3.95 -5.32
C ASN A 128 9.20 -5.04 -6.17
N VAL A 129 9.30 -4.96 -7.51
CA VAL A 129 8.77 -5.99 -8.42
C VAL A 129 9.36 -7.36 -8.10
N LYS A 130 10.68 -7.47 -7.97
CA LYS A 130 11.35 -8.74 -7.64
C LYS A 130 10.96 -9.23 -6.25
N ILE A 131 11.05 -8.37 -5.24
CA ILE A 131 10.78 -8.71 -3.83
C ILE A 131 9.34 -9.19 -3.66
N LEU A 132 8.35 -8.42 -4.14
CA LEU A 132 6.94 -8.78 -4.04
C LEU A 132 6.62 -10.06 -4.81
N SER A 133 7.21 -10.27 -6.00
CA SER A 133 7.01 -11.50 -6.76
C SER A 133 7.55 -12.75 -6.04
N ILE A 134 8.66 -12.61 -5.30
CA ILE A 134 9.20 -13.67 -4.45
C ILE A 134 8.30 -13.90 -3.23
N MET A 135 7.94 -12.84 -2.49
CA MET A 135 7.10 -12.92 -1.30
C MET A 135 5.70 -13.48 -1.61
N ALA A 136 5.12 -13.09 -2.74
CA ALA A 136 3.84 -13.62 -3.21
C ALA A 136 3.90 -15.11 -3.62
N GLY A 137 5.12 -15.64 -3.78
CA GLY A 137 5.38 -17.00 -4.22
C GLY A 137 5.09 -17.19 -5.70
N LEU A 138 5.21 -16.13 -6.52
CA LEU A 138 5.02 -16.18 -7.97
C LEU A 138 6.27 -16.68 -8.68
N VAL A 139 7.44 -16.30 -8.16
CA VAL A 139 8.75 -16.82 -8.60
C VAL A 139 9.49 -17.44 -7.43
N LYS A 140 10.45 -18.32 -7.73
CA LYS A 140 11.39 -18.88 -6.76
C LYS A 140 12.82 -18.64 -7.21
N LYS A 141 13.70 -18.34 -6.24
CA LYS A 141 15.15 -18.24 -6.46
C LYS A 141 15.83 -19.57 -6.12
N ARG A 142 16.52 -20.18 -7.09
CA ARG A 142 17.34 -21.40 -6.87
C ARG A 142 18.62 -21.30 -7.69
N LYS A 143 19.77 -21.64 -7.10
CA LYS A 143 21.09 -21.59 -7.77
C LYS A 143 21.33 -20.27 -8.52
N ASN A 144 20.95 -19.16 -7.89
CA ASN A 144 21.04 -17.80 -8.45
C ASN A 144 20.29 -17.57 -9.77
N LYS A 145 19.17 -18.27 -9.96
CA LYS A 145 18.22 -18.06 -11.06
C LYS A 145 16.81 -17.91 -10.52
N LEU A 146 15.97 -17.21 -11.26
CA LEU A 146 14.52 -17.14 -11.02
C LEU A 146 13.77 -18.03 -12.01
N SER A 147 12.72 -18.69 -11.52
CA SER A 147 11.77 -19.45 -12.33
C SER A 147 10.37 -19.25 -11.77
N LEU A 148 9.35 -19.38 -12.62
CA LEU A 148 7.96 -19.36 -12.14
C LEU A 148 7.69 -20.54 -11.19
N THR A 149 6.82 -20.29 -10.22
CA THR A 149 6.19 -21.36 -9.44
C THR A 149 4.89 -21.79 -10.12
N ALA A 150 4.29 -22.92 -9.70
CA ALA A 150 2.97 -23.31 -10.15
C ALA A 150 1.90 -22.23 -9.86
N ARG A 151 2.03 -21.52 -8.73
CA ARG A 151 1.17 -20.38 -8.40
C ARG A 151 1.41 -19.22 -9.36
N GLY A 152 2.67 -18.90 -9.66
CA GLY A 152 3.05 -17.87 -10.62
C GLY A 152 2.43 -18.12 -11.99
N THR A 153 2.59 -19.33 -12.52
CA THR A 153 1.97 -19.74 -13.80
C THR A 153 0.45 -19.61 -13.76
N LYS A 154 -0.20 -20.08 -12.69
CA LYS A 154 -1.67 -19.97 -12.55
C LYS A 154 -2.15 -18.51 -12.51
N LEU A 155 -1.46 -17.63 -11.78
CA LEU A 155 -1.86 -16.23 -11.62
C LEU A 155 -1.42 -15.34 -12.80
N LEU A 156 -0.54 -15.82 -13.68
CA LEU A 156 -0.15 -15.10 -14.89
C LEU A 156 -1.20 -15.20 -16.00
N ALA A 157 -2.05 -16.24 -15.98
CA ALA A 157 -3.14 -16.44 -16.92
C ALA A 157 -4.05 -15.19 -17.02
N GLU A 158 -4.62 -14.97 -18.22
CA GLU A 158 -5.42 -13.77 -18.50
C GLU A 158 -6.67 -13.66 -17.62
N ASP A 159 -7.34 -14.78 -17.35
CA ASP A 159 -8.53 -14.86 -16.49
C ASP A 159 -8.22 -14.74 -14.99
N ALA A 160 -6.94 -14.77 -14.61
CA ALA A 160 -6.49 -14.72 -13.22
C ALA A 160 -6.03 -13.31 -12.77
N ARG A 161 -6.22 -12.29 -13.61
CA ARG A 161 -5.69 -10.93 -13.37
C ARG A 161 -6.19 -10.29 -12.09
N GLU A 162 -7.48 -10.42 -11.78
CA GLU A 162 -8.05 -9.92 -10.52
C GLU A 162 -7.39 -10.60 -9.31
N ALA A 163 -7.18 -11.92 -9.40
CA ALA A 163 -6.55 -12.69 -8.32
C ALA A 163 -5.07 -12.33 -8.15
N LEU A 164 -4.34 -12.09 -9.25
CA LEU A 164 -2.97 -11.59 -9.21
C LEU A 164 -2.90 -10.21 -8.56
N PHE A 165 -3.79 -9.29 -8.96
CA PHE A 165 -3.88 -7.96 -8.39
C PHE A 165 -4.10 -8.01 -6.89
N LYS A 166 -5.13 -8.73 -6.43
CA LYS A 166 -5.45 -8.87 -5.00
C LYS A 166 -4.27 -9.44 -4.24
N ARG A 167 -3.63 -10.51 -4.73
CA ARG A 167 -2.47 -11.12 -4.07
C ARG A 167 -1.31 -10.14 -3.91
N ILE A 168 -0.99 -9.37 -4.95
CA ILE A 168 0.12 -8.40 -4.91
C ILE A 168 -0.22 -7.19 -4.05
N PHE A 169 -1.42 -6.62 -4.23
CA PHE A 169 -1.84 -5.42 -3.51
C PHE A 169 -1.96 -5.68 -2.01
N GLU A 170 -2.57 -6.80 -1.63
CA GLU A 170 -2.73 -7.20 -0.22
C GLU A 170 -1.38 -7.45 0.44
N LEU A 171 -0.51 -8.24 -0.20
CA LEU A 171 0.82 -8.51 0.32
C LEU A 171 1.66 -7.23 0.47
N ASN A 172 1.50 -6.27 -0.44
CA ASN A 172 2.23 -5.00 -0.40
C ASN A 172 1.88 -4.17 0.85
N TYR A 173 0.61 -4.12 1.27
CA TYR A 173 0.25 -3.43 2.51
C TYR A 173 0.31 -4.31 3.76
N SER A 174 0.26 -5.63 3.67
CA SER A 174 0.17 -6.50 4.85
C SER A 174 1.51 -7.08 5.29
N GLU A 175 2.42 -7.37 4.36
CA GLU A 175 3.67 -8.10 4.64
C GLU A 175 4.92 -7.35 4.17
N PHE A 176 4.87 -6.61 3.07
CA PHE A 176 6.04 -5.87 2.56
C PHE A 176 6.40 -4.69 3.48
N ASN A 177 7.68 -4.54 3.78
CA ASN A 177 8.17 -3.41 4.57
C ASN A 177 8.07 -2.11 3.75
N LEU A 178 7.04 -1.31 4.00
CA LEU A 178 6.84 -0.02 3.31
C LEU A 178 7.99 0.96 3.53
N GLY A 179 8.81 0.79 4.58
CA GLY A 179 10.00 1.58 4.87
C GLY A 179 11.29 1.07 4.22
N TYR A 180 11.24 0.01 3.39
CA TYR A 180 12.44 -0.67 2.86
C TYR A 180 13.45 0.26 2.15
N HIS A 181 12.96 1.35 1.54
CA HIS A 181 13.76 2.29 0.77
C HIS A 181 13.93 3.68 1.43
N ASP A 182 13.62 3.82 2.71
CA ASP A 182 13.73 5.11 3.41
C ASP A 182 14.51 5.04 4.72
N ALA A 183 14.77 6.21 5.29
CA ALA A 183 15.50 6.39 6.54
C ALA A 183 14.58 6.90 7.66
N TYR A 184 13.25 6.83 7.50
CA TYR A 184 12.34 7.11 8.60
C TYR A 184 12.44 5.98 9.63
N PRO A 185 12.12 6.24 10.91
CA PRO A 185 12.06 5.19 11.91
C PRO A 185 11.29 3.96 11.41
N GLU A 186 11.73 2.77 11.80
CA GLU A 186 11.03 1.53 11.47
C GLU A 186 9.66 1.56 12.15
N GLN A 187 8.60 1.68 11.35
CA GLN A 187 7.25 1.93 11.86
C GLN A 187 6.25 0.98 11.22
N ALA A 188 5.83 -0.01 11.99
CA ALA A 188 4.71 -0.87 11.64
C ALA A 188 3.36 -0.11 11.63
N ALA A 189 3.30 1.11 12.17
CA ALA A 189 2.07 1.91 12.20
C ALA A 189 1.56 2.24 10.79
N ALA A 190 2.37 2.80 9.89
CA ALA A 190 1.91 3.16 8.54
C ALA A 190 1.29 1.97 7.80
N GLN A 191 1.91 0.79 7.94
CA GLN A 191 1.44 -0.47 7.37
C GLN A 191 0.12 -0.94 8.01
N ARG A 192 0.06 -1.02 9.35
CA ARG A 192 -1.16 -1.41 10.09
C ARG A 192 -2.33 -0.46 9.88
N ARG A 193 -2.05 0.82 9.60
CA ARG A 193 -3.06 1.88 9.45
C ARG A 193 -3.48 2.10 8.00
N PHE A 194 -2.91 1.36 7.04
CA PHE A 194 -3.19 1.53 5.62
C PHE A 194 -4.70 1.50 5.29
N GLY A 195 -5.45 0.57 5.90
CA GLY A 195 -6.89 0.48 5.68
C GLY A 195 -7.66 1.75 6.04
N TYR A 196 -7.23 2.49 7.07
CA TYR A 196 -7.85 3.76 7.43
C TYR A 196 -7.59 4.84 6.38
N PHE A 197 -6.39 4.92 5.80
CA PHE A 197 -6.13 5.81 4.67
C PHE A 197 -6.95 5.44 3.44
N LEU A 198 -7.12 4.14 3.19
CA LEU A 198 -7.98 3.69 2.10
C LEU A 198 -9.43 4.16 2.30
N TYR A 199 -9.96 4.04 3.53
CA TYR A 199 -11.27 4.57 3.90
C TYR A 199 -11.37 6.09 3.65
N LEU A 200 -10.40 6.87 4.16
CA LEU A 200 -10.40 8.32 3.95
C LEU A 200 -10.32 8.70 2.48
N LEU A 201 -9.55 7.96 1.67
CA LEU A 201 -9.45 8.18 0.23
C LEU A 201 -10.76 7.87 -0.48
N VAL A 202 -11.46 6.78 -0.14
CA VAL A 202 -12.79 6.52 -0.70
C VAL A 202 -13.77 7.62 -0.27
N LYS A 203 -13.72 8.11 0.96
CA LYS A 203 -14.68 9.12 1.43
C LYS A 203 -14.43 10.55 0.90
N TYR A 204 -13.17 10.94 0.77
CA TYR A 204 -12.79 12.35 0.53
C TYR A 204 -11.92 12.57 -0.73
N GLY A 205 -11.45 11.50 -1.35
CA GLY A 205 -10.42 11.55 -2.39
C GLY A 205 -10.84 12.09 -3.75
N GLU A 206 -12.13 12.31 -4.03
CA GLU A 206 -12.54 12.76 -5.37
C GLU A 206 -12.03 14.17 -5.70
N GLU A 207 -11.91 15.01 -4.67
CA GLU A 207 -11.43 16.37 -4.80
C GLU A 207 -9.93 16.47 -4.48
N MET A 208 -9.25 17.39 -5.17
CA MET A 208 -7.85 17.71 -4.89
C MET A 208 -7.73 18.37 -3.53
N ARG A 209 -7.12 17.68 -2.57
CA ARG A 209 -7.03 18.11 -1.16
C ARG A 209 -5.59 18.09 -0.65
N PRO A 210 -5.20 19.03 0.22
CA PRO A 210 -3.92 18.96 0.93
C PRO A 210 -3.78 17.63 1.68
N LEU A 211 -2.58 17.05 1.65
CA LEU A 211 -2.26 15.82 2.39
C LEU A 211 -2.56 15.97 3.89
N ASP A 212 -2.34 17.17 4.44
CA ASP A 212 -2.63 17.48 5.84
C ASP A 212 -4.07 17.20 6.25
N VAL A 213 -5.05 17.32 5.35
CA VAL A 213 -6.45 16.98 5.64
C VAL A 213 -6.60 15.51 6.01
N TYR A 214 -5.88 14.62 5.31
CA TYR A 214 -5.88 13.19 5.59
C TYR A 214 -5.07 12.87 6.86
N ILE A 215 -3.94 13.54 7.05
CA ILE A 215 -3.10 13.35 8.25
C ILE A 215 -3.80 13.81 9.52
N GLU A 216 -4.55 14.91 9.48
CA GLU A 216 -5.31 15.41 10.62
C GLU A 216 -6.43 14.44 11.02
N LYS A 217 -7.20 13.94 10.05
CA LYS A 217 -8.21 12.89 10.30
C LYS A 217 -7.60 11.60 10.83
N TYR A 218 -6.40 11.27 10.38
CA TYR A 218 -5.63 10.14 10.88
C TYR A 218 -5.16 10.34 12.32
N LEU A 219 -4.59 11.49 12.64
CA LEU A 219 -4.10 11.80 13.99
C LEU A 219 -5.23 12.01 15.01
N GLN A 220 -6.44 12.38 14.56
CA GLN A 220 -7.63 12.35 15.41
C GLN A 220 -7.98 10.92 15.87
N ALA A 221 -7.83 9.94 14.97
CA ALA A 221 -8.10 8.53 15.28
C ALA A 221 -6.93 7.84 16.00
N PHE A 222 -5.68 8.23 15.71
CA PHE A 222 -4.47 7.57 16.21
C PHE A 222 -3.41 8.58 16.69
N PRO A 223 -3.71 9.37 17.75
CA PRO A 223 -2.78 10.41 18.23
C PRO A 223 -1.43 9.84 18.70
N ASP A 224 -1.43 8.62 19.25
CA ASP A 224 -0.23 7.95 19.75
C ASP A 224 0.79 7.61 18.67
N ASP A 225 0.38 7.52 17.40
CA ASP A 225 1.29 7.21 16.29
C ASP A 225 2.26 8.39 16.01
N LEU A 226 2.05 9.55 16.64
CA LEU A 226 2.99 10.68 16.65
C LEU A 226 4.19 10.46 17.60
N TYR A 227 4.03 9.66 18.67
CA TYR A 227 5.02 9.50 19.74
C TYR A 227 6.44 9.13 19.24
N PRO A 228 6.61 8.20 18.27
CA PRO A 228 7.95 7.81 17.84
C PRO A 228 8.67 8.88 17.00
N PHE A 229 7.95 9.92 16.55
CA PHE A 229 8.56 11.10 15.94
C PHE A 229 9.11 12.08 17.00
N GLY A 230 8.90 11.78 18.29
CA GLY A 230 9.55 12.39 19.47
C GLY A 230 9.26 13.87 19.64
N ASN A 231 10.12 14.54 20.43
CA ASN A 231 10.13 16.00 20.61
C ASN A 231 10.77 16.74 19.40
N ARG A 232 10.71 16.16 18.19
CA ARG A 232 11.13 16.90 16.99
C ARG A 232 10.31 18.18 16.93
N GLN A 233 10.97 19.30 16.63
CA GLN A 233 10.31 20.61 16.50
C GLN A 233 9.11 20.55 15.52
N ASP A 234 9.14 19.62 14.57
CA ASP A 234 8.05 19.30 13.66
C ASP A 234 7.78 17.78 13.54
N ALA A 235 7.24 17.20 14.62
CA ALA A 235 6.83 15.79 14.65
C ALA A 235 5.72 15.47 13.63
N LYS A 236 4.72 16.37 13.49
CA LYS A 236 3.62 16.22 12.52
C LYS A 236 4.15 16.23 11.09
N GLY A 237 5.03 17.16 10.73
CA GLY A 237 5.63 17.21 9.40
C GLY A 237 6.52 16.00 9.12
N SER A 238 7.24 15.50 10.12
CA SER A 238 8.01 14.25 9.98
C SER A 238 7.11 13.04 9.70
N LEU A 239 5.97 12.92 10.40
CA LEU A 239 4.98 11.87 10.15
C LEU A 239 4.33 12.03 8.78
N THR A 240 3.93 13.25 8.43
CA THR A 240 3.32 13.59 7.13
C THR A 240 4.24 13.20 5.98
N SER A 241 5.53 13.55 6.09
CA SER A 241 6.56 13.22 5.10
C SER A 241 6.80 11.71 5.00
N CYS A 242 6.85 11.01 6.14
CA CYS A 242 6.95 9.55 6.19
C CYS A 242 5.77 8.87 5.47
N TYR A 243 4.54 9.32 5.77
CA TYR A 243 3.33 8.69 5.24
C TYR A 243 3.13 9.03 3.77
N TRP A 244 3.47 10.25 3.35
CA TRP A 244 3.59 10.62 1.95
C TRP A 244 4.47 9.62 1.18
N VAL A 245 5.69 9.38 1.67
CA VAL A 245 6.63 8.48 1.02
C VAL A 245 6.12 7.04 1.00
N ARG A 246 5.68 6.51 2.16
CA ARG A 246 5.37 5.08 2.33
C ARG A 246 4.01 4.66 1.75
N ILE A 247 2.96 5.47 1.93
CA ILE A 247 1.58 5.11 1.56
C ILE A 247 1.24 5.65 0.17
N PHE A 248 1.62 6.90 -0.12
CA PHE A 248 1.15 7.58 -1.31
C PHE A 248 2.16 7.44 -2.47
N LYS A 249 3.36 8.02 -2.33
CA LYS A 249 4.35 8.13 -3.43
C LYS A 249 4.95 6.80 -3.85
N ARG A 250 5.34 5.93 -2.91
CA ARG A 250 5.99 4.64 -3.22
C ARG A 250 5.06 3.44 -3.13
N PHE A 251 3.76 3.69 -3.02
CA PHE A 251 2.74 2.65 -3.02
C PHE A 251 1.55 3.04 -3.90
N LEU A 252 0.58 3.83 -3.43
CA LEU A 252 -0.64 4.12 -4.21
C LEU A 252 -0.38 4.76 -5.59
N LEU A 253 0.66 5.58 -5.72
CA LEU A 253 1.05 6.20 -6.99
C LEU A 253 1.56 5.15 -8.00
N TYR A 254 2.26 4.10 -7.56
CA TYR A 254 2.70 3.01 -8.44
C TYR A 254 1.51 2.27 -9.07
N TYR A 255 0.39 2.18 -8.33
CA TYR A 255 -0.85 1.57 -8.82
C TYR A 255 -1.71 2.53 -9.66
N GLY A 256 -1.30 3.79 -9.82
CA GLY A 256 -2.08 4.80 -10.56
C GLY A 256 -3.36 5.21 -9.83
N PHE A 257 -3.42 5.03 -8.51
CA PHE A 257 -4.62 5.28 -7.71
C PHE A 257 -4.79 6.71 -7.24
N ILE A 258 -3.74 7.51 -7.32
CA ILE A 258 -3.76 8.92 -6.95
C ILE A 258 -3.07 9.78 -8.00
N ASP A 259 -3.57 11.00 -8.15
CA ASP A 259 -2.85 12.12 -8.76
C ASP A 259 -2.43 13.07 -7.65
N TYR A 260 -1.34 13.81 -7.87
CA TYR A 260 -0.88 14.81 -6.90
C TYR A 260 -0.27 16.04 -7.57
N THR A 261 -0.26 17.14 -6.82
CA THR A 261 0.49 18.36 -7.12
C THR A 261 1.34 18.73 -5.92
N THR A 262 2.53 19.26 -6.14
CA THR A 262 3.43 19.69 -5.07
C THR A 262 4.23 20.91 -5.54
N ASN A 263 4.67 21.73 -4.59
CA ASN A 263 5.67 22.75 -4.86
C ASN A 263 7.05 22.11 -4.72
N LEU A 264 7.69 21.81 -5.85
CA LEU A 264 9.08 21.36 -5.88
C LEU A 264 10.00 22.56 -5.64
N VAL A 265 10.63 22.63 -4.47
CA VAL A 265 11.79 23.48 -4.26
C VAL A 265 13.02 22.62 -4.53
N ARG A 266 13.83 22.97 -5.54
CA ARG A 266 15.03 22.22 -5.93
C ARG A 266 15.87 21.84 -4.69
N GLY A 267 16.07 20.54 -4.49
CA GLY A 267 16.90 20.00 -3.40
C GLY A 267 16.21 19.86 -2.04
N VAL A 268 14.88 20.08 -1.96
CA VAL A 268 14.09 19.92 -0.72
C VAL A 268 13.02 18.83 -0.91
N PHE A 269 12.60 18.21 0.19
CA PHE A 269 11.40 17.36 0.24
C PHE A 269 10.19 18.08 -0.35
N GLU A 270 9.33 17.33 -1.07
CA GLU A 270 8.04 17.82 -1.59
C GLU A 270 7.24 18.49 -0.45
N ARG A 271 6.80 19.73 -0.69
CA ARG A 271 5.96 20.51 0.22
C ARG A 271 4.63 20.84 -0.43
N ASP A 272 3.67 21.24 0.39
CA ASP A 272 2.32 21.63 -0.05
C ASP A 272 1.65 20.57 -0.93
N ILE A 273 1.87 19.30 -0.59
CA ILE A 273 1.36 18.16 -1.35
C ILE A 273 -0.17 18.21 -1.30
N LYS A 274 -0.80 18.23 -2.47
CA LYS A 274 -2.23 18.00 -2.64
C LYS A 274 -2.43 16.76 -3.49
N LEU A 275 -3.41 15.94 -3.15
CA LEU A 275 -3.73 14.72 -3.87
C LEU A 275 -5.23 14.53 -4.06
N LYS A 276 -5.58 13.74 -5.06
CA LYS A 276 -6.92 13.18 -5.30
C LYS A 276 -6.80 11.73 -5.78
N THR A 277 -7.84 10.95 -5.61
CA THR A 277 -7.98 9.61 -6.19
C THR A 277 -8.30 9.71 -7.68
N THR A 278 -7.77 8.78 -8.47
CA THR A 278 -8.07 8.66 -9.90
C THR A 278 -9.40 7.93 -10.14
N ALA A 279 -9.92 8.00 -11.37
CA ALA A 279 -11.05 7.16 -11.78
C ALA A 279 -10.75 5.67 -11.60
N LEU A 280 -9.49 5.26 -11.85
CA LEU A 280 -9.02 3.90 -11.64
C LEU A 280 -9.20 3.43 -10.18
N PHE A 281 -8.86 4.27 -9.19
CA PHE A 281 -9.11 3.96 -7.79
C PHE A 281 -10.60 3.70 -7.51
N ARG A 282 -11.49 4.51 -8.10
CA ARG A 282 -12.94 4.39 -7.96
C ARG A 282 -13.53 3.21 -8.73
N GLY A 283 -12.84 2.76 -9.77
CA GLY A 283 -13.15 1.52 -10.48
C GLY A 283 -12.83 0.26 -9.66
N VAL A 284 -11.94 0.39 -8.66
CA VAL A 284 -11.44 -0.74 -7.86
C VAL A 284 -12.06 -0.80 -6.46
N PHE A 285 -12.21 0.34 -5.78
CA PHE A 285 -12.63 0.38 -4.38
C PHE A 285 -13.97 1.10 -4.17
N GLU A 286 -14.72 0.67 -3.17
CA GLU A 286 -15.96 1.29 -2.72
C GLU A 286 -16.13 1.19 -1.20
N LEU A 287 -16.99 2.04 -0.64
CA LEU A 287 -17.51 1.84 0.71
C LEU A 287 -18.61 0.79 0.68
N LYS A 288 -18.68 0.00 1.74
CA LYS A 288 -19.85 -0.81 2.02
C LYS A 288 -21.08 0.11 2.14
N PRO A 289 -22.22 -0.23 1.50
CA PRO A 289 -23.49 0.48 1.69
C PRO A 289 -23.95 0.49 3.15
#